data_AF-A0A973SBJ2-F1
#
_entry.id   AF-A0A973SBJ2-F1
#
_cell.length_a   1.000
_cell.length_b   1.000
_cell.length_c   1.000
_cell.angle_alpha   90.00
_cell.angle_beta   90.00
_cell.angle_gamma   90.00
#
_symmetry.space_group_name_H-M   'P 1'
#
loop_
_entity.id
_entity.type
_entity.pdbx_description
1 polymer ?
#
loop_
_entity_poly.entity_id
_entity_poly.type
_entity_poly.pdbx_seq_one_letter_code
_entity_poly.pdbx_strand_id
1 'polypeptide(L)' 'MTLVGLVGVGRIGAFHAATLHALPGVDVAVADARPDRAEALAASLGARWA' A
#
# COMPACT_ATOMS: atom_id res chain seq x y z
N MET A 1 -13.65 3.93 -9.52
CA MET A 1 -12.89 3.50 -8.33
C MET A 1 -12.27 2.15 -8.66
N THR A 2 -10.94 2.10 -8.67
CA THR A 2 -10.17 0.89 -8.97
C THR A 2 -9.39 0.49 -7.73
N LEU A 3 -9.61 -0.73 -7.22
CA LEU A 3 -8.83 -1.28 -6.13
C LEU A 3 -7.57 -1.95 -6.69
N VAL A 4 -6.41 -1.55 -6.18
CA VAL A 4 -5.11 -2.12 -6.52
C VAL A 4 -4.50 -2.78 -5.29
N GLY A 5 -4.18 -4.07 -5.40
CA GLY A 5 -3.38 -4.80 -4.42
C GLY A 5 -1.89 -4.67 -4.75
N LEU A 6 -1.08 -4.24 -3.77
CA LEU A 6 0.37 -4.15 -3.90
C LEU A 6 1.06 -5.08 -2.90
N VAL A 7 1.76 -6.09 -3.41
CA VAL A 7 2.47 -7.09 -2.60
C VAL A 7 3.96 -6.78 -2.55
N GLY A 8 4.49 -6.74 -1.34
CA GLY A 8 5.86 -6.34 -1.03
C GLY A 8 5.96 -4.84 -0.76
N VAL A 9 6.30 -4.47 0.48
CA VAL A 9 6.33 -3.07 0.97
C VAL A 9 7.73 -2.64 1.42
N GLY A 10 8.77 -3.25 0.84
CA GLY A 10 10.13 -2.71 0.90
C GLY A 10 10.23 -1.33 0.22
N ARG A 11 11.45 -0.77 0.10
CA ARG A 11 11.65 0.60 -0.44
C ARG A 11 10.86 0.91 -1.73
N ILE A 12 10.93 0.00 -2.72
CA ILE A 12 10.27 0.19 -4.02
C ILE A 12 8.75 0.07 -3.88
N GLY A 13 8.28 -0.93 -3.13
CA GLY A 13 6.86 -1.12 -2.87
C GLY A 13 6.21 0.06 -2.16
N ALA A 14 6.87 0.60 -1.13
CA ALA A 14 6.39 1.76 -0.40
C ALA A 14 6.29 3.02 -1.29
N PHE A 15 7.29 3.26 -2.15
CA PHE A 15 7.25 4.34 -3.13
C PHE A 15 6.07 4.21 -4.10
N HIS A 16 5.82 3.00 -4.62
CA HIS A 16 4.69 2.75 -5.52
C HIS A 16 3.34 2.84 -4.81
N ALA A 17 3.23 2.37 -3.56
CA ALA A 17 2.03 2.52 -2.76
C ALA A 17 1.67 4.00 -2.58
N ALA A 18 2.64 4.85 -2.23
CA ALA A 18 2.44 6.29 -2.09
C ALA A 18 2.04 6.94 -3.43
N THR A 19 2.69 6.53 -4.53
CA THR A 19 2.36 7.04 -5.88
C THR A 19 0.93 6.68 -6.28
N LEU A 20 0.53 5.41 -6.09
CA LEU A 20 -0.81 4.92 -6.41
C LEU A 20 -1.88 5.58 -5.52
N HIS A 21 -1.60 5.75 -4.22
CA HIS A 21 -2.50 6.39 -3.27
C HIS A 21 -2.81 7.85 -3.62
N ALA A 22 -1.87 8.55 -4.27
CA ALA A 22 -2.07 9.93 -4.70
C ALA A 22 -2.92 10.06 -5.98
N LEU A 23 -3.23 8.97 -6.69
CA LEU A 23 -4.00 9.02 -7.92
C LEU A 23 -5.50 9.11 -7.64
N PRO A 24 -6.22 10.02 -8.30
CA PRO A 24 -7.66 10.12 -8.13
C PRO A 24 -8.36 8.85 -8.61
N GLY A 25 -9.26 8.32 -7.77
CA GLY A 25 -10.06 7.13 -8.08
C GLY A 25 -9.36 5.79 -7.91
N VAL A 26 -8.17 5.76 -7.31
CA VAL A 26 -7.43 4.54 -6.96
C VAL A 26 -7.48 4.32 -5.45
N ASP A 27 -7.92 3.13 -5.05
CA ASP A 27 -7.78 2.65 -3.67
C ASP A 27 -6.65 1.63 -3.61
N VAL A 28 -5.74 1.76 -2.65
CA VAL A 28 -4.61 0.83 -2.48
C VAL A 28 -4.83 -0.06 -1.26
N ALA A 29 -4.60 -1.36 -1.43
CA ALA A 29 -4.40 -2.31 -0.34
C ALA A 29 -2.98 -2.89 -0.43
N VAL A 30 -2.23 -2.88 0.67
CA VAL A 30 -0.85 -3.39 0.72
C VAL A 30 -0.75 -4.72 1.46
N ALA A 31 0.19 -5.56 1.06
CA ALA A 31 0.49 -6.82 1.74
C ALA A 31 2.00 -7.07 1.71
N ASP A 32 2.54 -7.79 2.69
CA ASP A 32 3.94 -8.20 2.73
C ASP A 32 4.08 -9.54 3.46
N ALA A 33 5.14 -10.30 3.16
CA ALA A 33 5.45 -11.52 3.88
C ALA A 33 5.74 -11.28 5.38
N ARG A 34 6.02 -10.03 5.74
CA ARG A 34 6.13 -9.54 7.12
C ARG A 34 4.94 -8.62 7.43
N PRO A 35 3.86 -9.13 8.07
CA PRO A 35 2.62 -8.37 8.25
C PRO A 35 2.80 -7.02 8.96
N ASP A 36 3.73 -6.94 9.90
CA ASP A 36 4.12 -5.71 10.61
C ASP A 36 4.53 -4.57 9.67
N ARG A 37 5.17 -4.91 8.54
CA ARG A 37 5.57 -3.91 7.55
C ARG A 37 4.38 -3.40 6.74
N ALA A 38 3.45 -4.29 6.38
CA ALA A 38 2.25 -3.92 5.64
C ALA A 38 1.35 -3.02 6.50
N GLU A 39 1.14 -3.39 7.76
CA GLU A 39 0.41 -2.60 8.74
C GLU A 39 1.04 -1.22 8.94
N ALA A 40 2.35 -1.15 9.15
CA ALA A 40 3.05 0.12 9.36
C ALA A 40 2.94 1.06 8.14
N LEU A 41 3.12 0.53 6.92
CA LEU A 41 2.97 1.35 5.71
C LEU A 41 1.52 1.80 5.51
N ALA A 42 0.56 0.89 5.69
CA ALA A 42 -0.85 1.20 5.55
C ALA A 42 -1.30 2.29 6.52
N ALA A 43 -0.85 2.24 7.78
CA ALA A 43 -1.10 3.29 8.77
C ALA A 43 -0.54 4.64 8.32
N SER A 44 0.66 4.68 7.72
CA SER A 44 1.28 5.94 7.25
C SER A 44 0.57 6.58 6.05
N LEU A 45 -0.13 5.78 5.25
CA LEU A 45 -0.83 6.22 4.05
C LEU A 45 -2.36 6.29 4.23
N GLY A 46 -2.91 5.85 5.36
CA GLY A 46 -4.35 5.65 5.52
C GLY A 46 -4.92 4.59 4.56
N ALA A 47 -4.10 3.61 4.16
CA ALA A 47 -4.48 2.54 3.24
C ALA A 47 -4.99 1.29 3.98
N ARG A 48 -5.53 0.32 3.23
CA ARG A 48 -5.87 -1.01 3.77
C ARG A 48 -4.64 -1.93 3.72
N TRP A 49 -4.58 -2.91 4.61
CA TRP A 49 -3.57 -3.97 4.57
C TRP A 49 -4.19 -5.36 4.73
N ALA A 50 -3.45 -6.38 4.27
CA ALA A 50 -3.77 -7.80 4.39
C ALA A 50 -2.50 -8.60 4.72
#